data_AF-A0A9E0YI38-F1
#
_entry.id   AF-A0A9E0YI38-F1
#
_cell.length_a   1.000
_cell.length_b   1.000
_cell.length_c   1.000
_cell.angle_alpha   90.00
_cell.angle_beta   90.00
_cell.angle_gamma   90.00
#
_symmetry.space_group_name_H-M   'P 1'
#
loop_
_entity.id
_entity.type
_entity.pdbx_description
1 polymer ?
#
loop_
_entity_poly.entity_id
_entity_poly.type
_entity_poly.pdbx_seq_one_letter_code
_entity_poly.pdbx_strand_id
1 'polypeptide(L)'
;MDINQLARALDMDPELYRELLALFIDNSQKELAELREALNRQDFTHAFRLSHSLKGAAVNLGLNGIAGQAESIETAAKTRDAITIDAIAGQLSCEVNELARLL
;
A
#
# COMPACT_ATOMS: atom_id res chain seq x y z
N MET A 1 4.92 -15.71 4.21
CA MET A 1 3.49 -15.39 4.37
C MET A 1 2.70 -16.49 3.68
N ASP A 2 1.78 -17.18 4.35
CA ASP A 2 0.95 -18.24 3.74
C ASP A 2 -0.42 -17.66 3.38
N ILE A 3 -0.71 -17.59 2.08
CA ILE A 3 -1.93 -17.01 1.52
C ILE A 3 -3.18 -17.74 2.05
N ASN A 4 -3.13 -19.06 2.23
CA ASN A 4 -4.25 -19.84 2.74
C ASN A 4 -4.53 -19.51 4.20
N GLN A 5 -3.49 -19.25 4.99
CA GLN A 5 -3.64 -18.86 6.38
C GLN A 5 -4.25 -17.47 6.52
N LEU A 6 -3.85 -16.52 5.66
CA LEU A 6 -4.40 -15.17 5.63
C LEU A 6 -5.87 -15.16 5.17
N ALA A 7 -6.19 -15.90 4.12
CA ALA A 7 -7.56 -16.04 3.64
C ALA A 7 -8.49 -16.57 4.74
N ARG A 8 -8.07 -17.63 5.45
CA ARG A 8 -8.82 -18.18 6.60
C ARG A 8 -8.97 -17.19 7.76
N ALA A 9 -7.95 -16.39 8.04
CA ALA A 9 -8.02 -15.37 9.09
C ALA A 9 -9.07 -14.28 8.79
N LEU A 10 -9.43 -14.11 7.51
CA LEU A 10 -10.45 -13.18 7.03
C LEU A 10 -11.77 -13.87 6.68
N ASP A 11 -11.92 -15.16 6.99
CA ASP A 11 -13.07 -16.00 6.60
C ASP A 11 -13.36 -15.93 5.08
N MET A 12 -12.28 -15.88 4.29
CA MET A 12 -12.32 -15.72 2.84
C MET A 12 -11.84 -16.99 2.14
N ASP A 13 -12.44 -17.27 0.98
CA ASP A 13 -11.98 -18.29 0.05
C ASP A 13 -10.54 -17.99 -0.43
N PRO A 14 -9.60 -18.97 -0.39
CA PRO A 14 -8.20 -18.72 -0.75
C PRO A 14 -7.99 -18.25 -2.19
N GLU A 15 -8.77 -18.77 -3.14
CA GLU A 15 -8.72 -18.37 -4.54
C GLU A 15 -9.23 -16.93 -4.71
N LEU A 16 -10.34 -16.57 -4.06
CA LEU A 16 -10.82 -15.18 -4.04
C LEU A 16 -9.79 -14.23 -3.39
N TYR A 17 -9.19 -14.63 -2.27
CA TYR A 17 -8.18 -13.80 -1.60
C TYR A 17 -6.96 -13.58 -2.49
N ARG A 18 -6.54 -14.61 -3.23
CA ARG A 18 -5.45 -14.52 -4.21
C ARG A 18 -5.77 -13.53 -5.34
N GLU A 19 -7.00 -13.55 -5.86
CA GLU A 19 -7.45 -12.59 -6.88
C GLU A 19 -7.45 -11.14 -6.35
N LEU A 20 -7.99 -10.93 -5.15
CA LEU A 20 -8.00 -9.61 -4.52
C LEU A 20 -6.60 -9.11 -4.19
N LEU A 21 -5.70 -10.01 -3.75
CA LEU A 21 -4.30 -9.68 -3.50
C LEU A 21 -3.58 -9.28 -4.79
N ALA A 22 -3.83 -9.97 -5.90
CA ALA A 22 -3.29 -9.62 -7.21
C ALA A 22 -3.77 -8.22 -7.67
N LEU A 23 -5.06 -7.92 -7.51
CA LEU A 23 -5.63 -6.60 -7.81
C LEU A 23 -5.02 -5.51 -6.92
N PHE A 24 -4.86 -5.80 -5.63
CA PHE A 24 -4.23 -4.90 -4.67
C PHE A 24 -2.80 -4.54 -5.08
N ILE A 25 -2.01 -5.52 -5.51
CA ILE A 25 -0.61 -5.32 -5.93
C ILE A 25 -0.55 -4.43 -7.18
N ASP A 26 -1.36 -4.72 -8.21
CA ASP A 26 -1.38 -3.93 -9.44
C ASP A 26 -1.80 -2.47 -9.17
N ASN A 27 -2.83 -2.28 -8.34
CA ASN A 27 -3.26 -0.93 -7.94
C ASN A 27 -2.20 -0.21 -7.10
N SER A 28 -1.61 -0.90 -6.12
CA SER A 28 -0.59 -0.31 -5.23
C SER A 28 0.65 0.12 -6.00
N GLN A 29 1.08 -0.64 -7.00
CA GLN A 29 2.21 -0.26 -7.87
C GLN A 29 1.92 1.03 -8.65
N LYS A 30 0.69 1.20 -9.15
CA LYS A 30 0.24 2.43 -9.83
C LYS A 30 0.17 3.61 -8.87
N GLU A 31 -0.49 3.42 -7.72
CA GLU A 31 -0.62 4.46 -6.68
C GLU A 31 0.74 4.91 -6.14
N LEU A 32 1.71 3.99 -6.01
CA LEU A 32 3.09 4.30 -5.60
C LEU A 32 3.87 5.09 -6.67
N ALA A 33 3.66 4.80 -7.94
CA ALA A 33 4.24 5.59 -9.03
C ALA A 33 3.65 7.01 -9.03
N GLU A 34 2.32 7.13 -8.92
CA GLU A 34 1.62 8.42 -8.81
C GLU A 34 2.03 9.20 -7.55
N LEU A 35 2.28 8.51 -6.43
CA LEU A 35 2.74 9.14 -5.19
C LEU A 35 4.11 9.83 -5.39
N ARG A 36 5.02 9.20 -6.12
CA ARG A 36 6.32 9.80 -6.46
C ARG A 36 6.16 11.01 -7.38
N GLU A 37 5.24 10.96 -8.34
CA GLU A 37 4.92 12.11 -9.18
C GLU A 37 4.31 13.27 -8.38
N ALA A 38 3.40 12.96 -7.45
CA ALA A 38 2.81 13.94 -6.55
C ALA A 38 3.88 14.62 -5.68
N LEU A 39 4.86 13.87 -5.18
CA LEU A 39 6.02 14.43 -4.46
C LEU A 39 6.85 15.38 -5.32
N ASN A 40 7.16 15.00 -6.57
CA ASN A 40 7.90 15.86 -7.50
C ASN A 40 7.17 17.18 -7.77
N ARG A 41 5.83 17.17 -7.74
CA ARG A 41 4.96 18.35 -7.91
C ARG A 41 4.65 19.06 -6.59
N GLN A 42 5.17 18.58 -5.46
CA GLN A 42 4.84 19.03 -4.11
C GLN A 42 3.33 19.01 -3.80
N ASP A 43 2.58 18.11 -4.45
CA ASP A 43 1.14 17.92 -4.22
C ASP A 43 0.90 16.97 -3.05
N PHE A 44 1.12 17.49 -1.85
CA PHE A 44 0.94 16.73 -0.60
C PHE A 44 -0.53 16.34 -0.35
N THR A 45 -1.49 17.07 -0.92
CA THR A 45 -2.91 16.70 -0.80
C THR A 45 -3.20 15.46 -1.63
N HIS A 46 -2.64 15.35 -2.83
CA HIS A 46 -2.75 14.15 -3.62
C HIS A 46 -2.00 12.97 -2.99
N ALA A 47 -0.79 13.19 -2.48
CA ALA A 47 -0.03 12.18 -1.74
C ALA A 47 -0.81 11.60 -0.55
N PHE A 48 -1.50 12.48 0.21
CA PHE A 48 -2.38 12.06 1.30
C PHE A 48 -3.52 11.17 0.80
N ARG A 49 -4.21 11.55 -0.29
CA ARG A 49 -5.33 10.77 -0.83
C ARG A 49 -4.90 9.38 -1.35
N LEU A 50 -3.77 9.31 -2.05
CA LEU A 50 -3.21 8.04 -2.54
C LEU A 50 -2.90 7.11 -1.37
N SER A 51 -2.25 7.63 -0.34
CA SER A 51 -1.90 6.87 0.86
C SER A 51 -3.13 6.43 1.64
N HIS A 52 -4.18 7.25 1.66
CA HIS A 52 -5.46 6.91 2.29
C HIS A 52 -6.18 5.76 1.59
N SER A 53 -6.22 5.79 0.25
CA SER A 53 -6.75 4.70 -0.58
C SER A 53 -6.00 3.40 -0.30
N LEU A 54 -4.67 3.45 -0.41
CA LEU A 54 -3.80 2.29 -0.22
C LEU A 54 -3.95 1.69 1.18
N LYS A 55 -4.03 2.53 2.22
CA LYS A 55 -4.29 2.10 3.60
C LYS A 55 -5.60 1.33 3.70
N GLY A 56 -6.68 1.88 3.17
CA GLY A 56 -8.00 1.25 3.22
C GLY A 56 -8.01 -0.13 2.55
N ALA A 57 -7.40 -0.23 1.38
CA ALA A 57 -7.27 -1.50 0.67
C ALA A 57 -6.41 -2.51 1.44
N ALA A 58 -5.29 -2.08 2.02
CA ALA A 58 -4.42 -2.93 2.82
C ALA A 58 -5.11 -3.48 4.09
N VAL A 59 -5.88 -2.64 4.80
CA VAL A 59 -6.66 -3.05 5.98
C VAL A 59 -7.68 -4.13 5.62
N ASN A 60 -8.39 -3.98 4.50
CA ASN A 60 -9.39 -4.96 4.05
C ASN A 60 -8.77 -6.34 3.72
N LEU A 61 -7.49 -6.39 3.39
CA LEU A 61 -6.74 -7.62 3.10
C LEU A 61 -5.91 -8.12 4.28
N GLY A 62 -6.01 -7.49 5.45
CA GLY A 62 -5.23 -7.85 6.63
C GLY A 62 -3.72 -7.54 6.51
N LEU A 63 -3.33 -6.70 5.55
CA LEU A 63 -1.93 -6.32 5.27
C LEU A 63 -1.49 -5.19 6.22
N ASN A 64 -1.48 -5.49 7.52
CA ASN A 64 -1.28 -4.48 8.57
C ASN A 64 0.05 -3.72 8.48
N GLY A 65 1.12 -4.36 7.99
CA GLY A 65 2.43 -3.71 7.77
C GLY A 65 2.33 -2.59 6.74
N ILE A 66 1.78 -2.92 5.57
CA ILE A 66 1.52 -1.97 4.48
C ILE A 66 0.56 -0.87 4.92
N ALA A 67 -0.52 -1.21 5.65
CA ALA A 67 -1.46 -0.22 6.18
C ALA A 67 -0.78 0.80 7.11
N GLY A 68 0.13 0.36 7.99
CA GLY A 68 0.88 1.25 8.89
C GLY A 68 1.88 2.16 8.16
N GLN A 69 2.53 1.65 7.11
CA GLN A 69 3.38 2.48 6.24
C GLN A 69 2.55 3.54 5.50
N ALA A 70 1.39 3.17 4.95
CA ALA A 70 0.48 4.09 4.30
C ALA A 70 -0.04 5.19 5.25
N GLU A 71 -0.36 4.84 6.49
CA GLU A 71 -0.72 5.80 7.54
C GLU A 71 0.44 6.76 7.91
N SER A 72 1.67 6.24 7.90
CA SER A 72 2.87 7.06 8.14
C SER A 72 3.07 8.08 7.01
N ILE A 73 2.79 7.68 5.76
CA ILE A 73 2.79 8.60 4.62
C ILE A 73 1.66 9.63 4.74
N GLU A 74 0.43 9.23 5.11
CA GLU A 74 -0.66 10.18 5.37
C GLU A 74 -0.25 11.26 6.39
N THR A 75 0.43 10.85 7.46
CA THR A 75 0.89 11.76 8.51
C THR A 75 1.97 12.70 8.00
N ALA A 76 2.96 12.18 7.28
CA ALA A 76 4.03 12.98 6.67
C ALA A 76 3.50 13.94 5.59
N ALA A 77 2.45 13.55 4.85
CA ALA A 77 1.78 14.42 3.88
C ALA A 77 1.08 15.61 4.55
N LYS A 78 0.50 15.43 5.75
CA LYS A 78 -0.09 16.54 6.53
C LYS A 78 0.96 17.56 6.98
N THR A 79 2.16 17.11 7.30
CA THR A 79 3.30 17.97 7.71
C THR A 79 4.18 18.41 6.54
N ARG A 80 3.87 17.97 5.31
CA ARG A 80 4.63 18.23 4.07
C ARG A 80 6.08 17.73 4.13
N ASP A 81 6.32 16.65 4.85
CA ASP A 81 7.64 16.03 4.98
C ASP A 81 7.92 15.09 3.79
N ALA A 82 8.36 15.69 2.68
CA ALA A 82 8.66 14.97 1.45
C ALA A 82 9.75 13.88 1.61
N ILE A 83 10.73 14.10 2.50
CA ILE A 83 11.83 13.15 2.74
C ILE A 83 11.29 11.89 3.37
N THR A 84 10.46 12.04 4.41
CA THR A 84 9.83 10.90 5.09
C THR A 84 8.88 10.16 4.15
N ILE A 85 8.09 10.88 3.34
CA ILE A 85 7.19 10.23 2.37
C ILE A 85 7.99 9.40 1.36
N ASP A 86 9.04 9.95 0.76
CA ASP A 86 9.84 9.25 -0.25
C ASP A 86 10.51 7.99 0.32
N ALA A 87 11.07 8.09 1.53
CA ALA A 87 11.68 6.97 2.23
C ALA A 87 10.67 5.82 2.47
N ILE A 88 9.48 6.14 2.98
CA ILE A 88 8.44 5.14 3.26
C ILE A 88 7.87 4.58 1.95
N ALA A 89 7.64 5.43 0.94
CA ALA A 89 7.16 4.99 -0.36
C ALA A 89 8.13 4.00 -1.03
N GLY A 90 9.45 4.21 -0.85
CA GLY A 90 10.48 3.25 -1.26
C GLY A 90 10.36 1.90 -0.57
N GLN A 91 10.17 1.89 0.76
CA GLN A 91 9.97 0.65 1.53
C GLN A 91 8.69 -0.09 1.14
N LEU A 92 7.57 0.63 1.05
CA LEU A 92 6.27 0.10 0.64
C LEU A 92 6.34 -0.50 -0.77
N SER A 93 7.07 0.14 -1.69
CA SER A 93 7.31 -0.40 -3.04
C SER A 93 8.04 -1.74 -3.02
N CYS A 94 9.05 -1.90 -2.15
CA CYS A 94 9.75 -3.16 -2.00
C CYS A 94 8.81 -4.25 -1.46
N GLU A 95 8.03 -3.95 -0.41
CA GLU A 95 7.10 -4.89 0.21
C GLU A 95 6.00 -5.35 -0.76
N VAL A 96 5.39 -4.43 -1.52
CA VAL A 96 4.41 -4.75 -2.57
C VAL A 96 5.02 -5.66 -3.65
N ASN A 97 6.27 -5.41 -4.05
CA ASN A 97 6.96 -6.27 -5.02
C ASN A 97 7.32 -7.65 -4.46
N GLU A 98 7.55 -7.77 -3.15
CA GLU A 98 7.74 -9.06 -2.51
C GLU A 98 6.43 -9.85 -2.48
N LEU A 99 5.29 -9.20 -2.18
CA LEU A 99 3.97 -9.84 -2.28
C LEU A 99 3.69 -10.35 -3.69
N ALA A 100 4.06 -9.58 -4.72
CA ALA A 100 3.93 -9.97 -6.12
C ALA A 100 4.67 -11.27 -6.48
N ARG A 101 5.75 -11.60 -5.77
CA ARG A 101 6.53 -12.83 -5.99
C ARG A 101 5.92 -14.07 -5.32
N LEU A 102 4.96 -13.88 -4.41
CA LEU A 102 4.27 -14.96 -3.69
C LEU A 102 3.02 -15.47 -4.42
N LEU A 103 2.56 -14.70 -5.41
CA LEU A 103 1.48 -15.09 -6.31
C LEU A 103 2.04 -15.96 -7.44
#